data_AF-A0A5C3KSY2-F1
#
_entry.id   AF-A0A5C3KSY2-F1
#
_cell.length_a   1.000
_cell.length_b   1.000
_cell.length_c   1.000
_cell.angle_alpha   90.00
_cell.angle_beta   90.00
_cell.angle_gamma   90.00
#
_symmetry.space_group_name_H-M   'P 1'
#
loop_
_entity.id
_entity.type
_entity.pdbx_description
1 polymer ?
#
loop_
_entity_poly.entity_id
_entity_poly.type
_entity_poly.pdbx_seq_one_letter_code
_entity_poly.pdbx_strand_id
1 'polypeptide(L)'
;ITICDYVVGKRILFVGPETTYHLHNLWLAALERQKGHSLHCPGAQYCVFHHICNFDHDSSSTMIFDGRKQKLPGSRQLRETGSAILQYTLSSSLATSDGTLGDKESRPLVDQLNDVRVHNSDWIMRFRRADIVVMSRAP
;
A
#
# COMPACT_ATOMS: atom_id res chain seq x y z
N ILE A 1 10.18 4.94 21.60
CA ILE A 1 9.94 5.49 20.25
C ILE A 1 9.64 4.31 19.33
N THR A 2 8.45 4.28 18.76
CA THR A 2 8.00 3.24 17.81
C THR A 2 7.82 3.86 16.43
N ILE A 3 7.71 3.03 15.39
CA ILE A 3 7.44 3.53 14.04
C ILE A 3 6.11 4.29 13.96
N CYS A 4 5.14 3.90 14.78
CA CYS A 4 3.83 4.54 14.85
C CYS A 4 3.92 6.02 15.27
N ASP A 5 4.85 6.38 16.16
CA ASP A 5 5.05 7.76 16.61
C ASP A 5 5.36 8.71 15.44
N TYR A 6 5.91 8.20 14.33
CA TYR A 6 6.27 8.97 13.15
C TYR A 6 5.26 8.90 12.01
N VAL A 7 4.46 7.83 11.94
CA VAL A 7 3.56 7.58 10.80
C VAL A 7 2.10 7.90 11.09
N VAL A 8 1.72 8.15 12.35
CA VAL A 8 0.36 8.60 12.70
C VAL A 8 -0.07 9.79 11.83
N GLY A 9 -1.29 9.72 11.32
CA GLY A 9 -1.85 10.73 10.43
C GLY A 9 -1.44 10.60 8.97
N LYS A 10 -0.62 9.60 8.60
CA LYS A 10 -0.07 9.44 7.26
C LYS A 10 -0.65 8.24 6.50
N ARG A 11 -0.64 8.36 5.18
CA ARG A 11 -0.93 7.30 4.22
C ARG A 11 0.36 6.88 3.54
N ILE A 12 0.73 5.62 3.73
CA ILE A 12 1.95 5.02 3.21
C ILE A 12 1.57 4.13 2.04
N LEU A 13 2.22 4.33 0.89
CA LEU A 13 2.02 3.51 -0.30
C LEU A 13 3.31 2.80 -0.68
N PHE A 14 3.23 1.48 -0.77
CA PHE A 14 4.24 0.61 -1.35
C PHE A 14 3.95 0.39 -2.83
N VAL A 15 4.94 0.65 -3.69
CA VAL A 15 4.82 0.49 -5.15
C VAL A 15 5.99 -0.36 -5.65
N GLY A 16 5.70 -1.50 -6.28
CA GLY A 16 6.75 -2.33 -6.85
C GLY A 16 6.31 -3.77 -7.12
N PRO A 17 7.27 -4.66 -7.43
CA PRO A 17 7.00 -6.07 -7.69
C PRO A 17 6.72 -6.84 -6.39
N GLU A 18 6.54 -8.17 -6.48
CA GLU A 18 6.21 -9.03 -5.33
C GLU A 18 7.21 -8.95 -4.17
N THR A 19 8.48 -8.61 -4.43
CA THR A 19 9.45 -8.35 -3.35
C THR A 19 9.05 -7.15 -2.48
N THR A 20 8.44 -6.12 -3.09
CA THR A 20 7.88 -4.97 -2.37
C THR A 20 6.63 -5.36 -1.58
N TYR A 21 5.83 -6.29 -2.13
CA TYR A 21 4.70 -6.88 -1.40
C TYR A 21 5.16 -7.69 -0.17
N HIS A 22 6.27 -8.42 -0.31
CA HIS A 22 6.86 -9.15 0.80
C HIS A 22 7.27 -8.19 1.93
N LEU A 23 7.91 -7.06 1.61
CA LEU A 23 8.24 -6.02 2.59
C LEU A 23 6.99 -5.43 3.25
N HIS A 24 5.93 -5.17 2.49
CA HIS A 24 4.63 -4.75 3.02
C HIS A 24 4.09 -5.75 4.06
N ASN A 25 4.13 -7.05 3.76
CA ASN A 25 3.70 -8.09 4.71
C ASN A 25 4.61 -8.21 5.95
N LEU A 26 5.92 -8.02 5.80
CA LEU A 26 6.84 -8.00 6.94
C LEU A 26 6.51 -6.86 7.90
N TRP A 27 6.15 -5.69 7.38
CA TRP A 27 5.72 -4.56 8.22
C TRP A 27 4.41 -4.88 8.94
N LEU A 28 3.40 -5.40 8.22
CA LEU A 28 2.14 -5.82 8.82
C LEU A 28 2.38 -6.83 9.95
N ALA A 29 3.15 -7.89 9.69
CA ALA A 29 3.46 -8.92 10.69
C ALA A 29 4.21 -8.37 11.91
N ALA A 30 5.11 -7.40 11.73
CA ALA A 30 5.78 -6.73 12.85
C ALA A 30 4.79 -5.96 13.74
N LEU A 31 3.80 -5.30 13.12
CA LEU A 31 2.75 -4.58 13.84
C LEU A 31 1.73 -5.53 14.51
N GLU A 32 1.37 -6.64 13.85
CA GLU A 32 0.50 -7.67 14.42
C GLU A 32 1.09 -8.23 15.73
N ARG A 33 2.39 -8.54 15.75
CA ARG A 33 3.08 -9.05 16.96
C ARG A 33 3.02 -8.07 18.13
N GLN A 34 3.03 -6.76 17.85
CA GLN A 34 2.95 -5.74 18.89
C GLN A 34 1.52 -5.54 19.41
N LYS A 35 0.50 -5.90 18.61
CA LYS A 35 -0.90 -5.48 18.83
C LYS A 35 -1.89 -6.61 19.07
N GLY A 36 -1.55 -7.85 18.71
CA GLY A 36 -2.43 -9.01 18.91
C GLY A 36 -3.67 -9.05 18.00
N HIS A 37 -3.73 -8.20 16.96
CA HIS A 37 -4.79 -8.21 15.95
C HIS A 37 -4.21 -8.55 14.59
N SER A 38 -4.96 -9.32 13.78
CA SER A 38 -4.52 -9.62 12.42
C SER A 38 -4.71 -8.43 11.49
N LEU A 39 -3.64 -8.13 10.77
CA LEU A 39 -3.55 -7.19 9.68
C LEU A 39 -3.31 -7.93 8.35
N HIS A 40 -3.75 -9.18 8.25
CA HIS A 40 -3.55 -10.03 7.07
C HIS A 40 -3.94 -9.33 5.75
N CYS A 41 -3.07 -9.45 4.75
CA CYS A 41 -3.29 -8.93 3.42
C CYS A 41 -3.73 -10.05 2.46
N PRO A 42 -4.86 -9.90 1.75
CA PRO A 42 -5.43 -10.98 0.93
C PRO A 42 -4.61 -11.34 -0.31
N GLY A 43 -3.63 -10.52 -0.69
CA GLY A 43 -2.73 -10.78 -1.81
C GLY A 43 -2.24 -9.50 -2.48
N ALA A 44 -1.16 -9.62 -3.26
CA ALA A 44 -0.55 -8.50 -3.99
C ALA A 44 -1.54 -7.80 -4.94
N GLN A 45 -2.41 -8.56 -5.60
CA GLN A 45 -3.40 -8.02 -6.55
C GLN A 45 -4.64 -7.42 -5.87
N TYR A 46 -4.87 -7.74 -4.59
CA TYR A 46 -6.10 -7.42 -3.87
C TYR A 46 -5.91 -6.44 -2.71
N CYS A 47 -4.70 -5.93 -2.51
CA CYS A 47 -4.42 -4.97 -1.45
C CYS A 47 -5.14 -3.62 -1.71
N VAL A 48 -6.10 -3.30 -0.84
CA VAL A 48 -6.79 -2.00 -0.85
C VAL A 48 -6.09 -1.03 0.09
N PHE A 49 -6.20 -1.26 1.40
CA PHE A 49 -5.44 -0.58 2.44
C PHE A 49 -5.57 -1.32 3.78
N HIS A 50 -4.64 -1.05 4.70
CA HIS A 50 -4.64 -1.54 6.07
C HIS A 50 -4.59 -0.36 7.03
N HIS A 51 -5.42 -0.41 8.05
CA HIS A 51 -5.39 0.56 9.14
C HIS A 51 -4.38 0.07 10.17
N ILE A 52 -3.31 0.83 10.35
CA ILE A 52 -2.20 0.50 11.23
C ILE A 52 -2.11 1.51 12.36
N CYS A 53 -1.35 1.18 13.41
CA CYS A 53 -1.07 2.09 14.52
C CYS A 53 -2.33 2.59 15.25
N ASN A 54 -3.46 1.87 15.25
CA ASN A 54 -4.62 2.24 16.06
C ASN A 54 -4.39 1.71 17.50
N PHE A 55 -4.23 2.60 18.49
CA PHE A 55 -3.86 2.22 19.86
C PHE A 55 -5.05 2.13 20.83
N ASP A 56 -6.12 2.90 20.59
CA ASP A 56 -7.10 3.22 21.64
C ASP A 56 -8.54 2.76 21.35
N HIS A 57 -8.81 2.15 20.21
CA HIS A 57 -10.08 1.49 20.00
C HIS A 57 -9.90 -0.01 20.22
N ASP A 58 -10.46 -0.49 21.34
CA ASP A 58 -10.99 -1.85 21.47
C ASP A 58 -11.49 -2.28 20.09
N SER A 59 -11.19 -3.52 19.74
CA SER A 59 -11.51 -4.26 18.50
C SER A 59 -13.01 -4.27 18.08
N SER A 60 -13.80 -3.34 18.59
CA SER A 60 -15.21 -3.05 18.37
C SER A 60 -15.47 -1.67 17.73
N SER A 61 -14.47 -0.83 17.41
CA SER A 61 -14.73 0.20 16.38
C SER A 61 -14.78 -0.52 15.06
N THR A 62 -15.92 -1.12 14.79
CA THR A 62 -16.44 -1.40 13.46
C THR A 62 -15.91 -0.32 12.55
N MET A 63 -14.87 -0.66 11.77
CA MET A 63 -14.83 -0.15 10.41
C MET A 63 -16.25 -0.38 9.94
N ILE A 64 -16.99 0.70 9.71
CA ILE A 64 -18.37 0.62 9.25
C ILE A 64 -18.27 -0.14 7.93
N PHE A 65 -18.44 -1.45 8.00
CA PHE A 65 -18.54 -2.38 6.88
C PHE A 65 -19.93 -2.18 6.28
N ASP A 66 -20.29 -0.93 5.98
CA ASP A 66 -21.37 -0.67 5.07
C ASP A 66 -20.85 -1.15 3.71
N GLY A 67 -21.59 -2.03 3.03
CA GLY A 67 -21.19 -2.72 1.80
C GLY A 67 -20.94 -1.80 0.60
N ARG A 68 -20.72 -0.51 0.83
CA ARG A 68 -20.40 0.55 -0.13
C ARG A 68 -18.95 0.95 0.06
N LYS A 69 -18.14 0.71 -0.99
CA LYS A 69 -16.78 1.24 -1.24
C LYS A 69 -16.15 1.96 -0.04
N GLN A 70 -15.33 1.26 0.74
CA GLN A 70 -14.57 1.88 1.82
C GLN A 70 -13.78 3.09 1.30
N LYS A 71 -14.17 4.28 1.77
CA LYS A 71 -13.48 5.52 1.40
C LYS A 71 -12.17 5.59 2.17
N LEU A 72 -11.08 5.88 1.47
CA LEU A 72 -9.77 6.09 2.08
C LEU A 72 -9.86 7.25 3.10
N PRO A 73 -9.49 7.06 4.37
CA PRO A 73 -9.52 8.13 5.38
C PRO A 73 -8.63 9.31 5.00
N GLY A 74 -9.06 10.52 5.36
CA GLY A 74 -8.25 11.73 5.21
C GLY A 74 -7.24 11.88 6.35
N SER A 75 -6.18 12.67 6.13
CA SER A 75 -5.12 12.87 7.14
C SER A 75 -5.64 13.43 8.46
N ARG A 76 -6.68 14.27 8.46
CA ARG A 76 -7.33 14.76 9.68
C ARG A 76 -7.92 13.62 10.51
N GLN A 77 -8.69 12.73 9.88
CA GLN A 77 -9.30 11.57 10.54
C GLN A 77 -8.24 10.62 11.09
N LEU A 78 -7.15 10.39 10.34
CA LEU A 78 -6.04 9.55 10.79
C LEU A 78 -5.33 10.14 12.02
N ARG A 79 -5.18 11.46 12.09
CA ARG A 79 -4.64 12.14 13.28
C ARG A 79 -5.57 12.04 14.47
N GLU A 80 -6.87 12.28 14.26
CA GLU A 80 -7.89 12.21 15.33
C GLU A 80 -8.01 10.81 15.93
N THR A 81 -7.85 9.78 15.10
CA THR A 81 -7.87 8.36 15.53
C THR A 81 -6.50 7.82 15.96
N GLY A 82 -5.46 8.67 15.93
CA GLY A 82 -4.10 8.25 16.27
C GLY A 82 -3.57 7.11 15.39
N SER A 83 -4.02 7.00 14.15
CA SER A 83 -3.77 5.86 13.26
C SER A 83 -3.06 6.25 11.97
N ALA A 84 -2.69 5.26 11.17
CA ALA A 84 -2.12 5.45 9.85
C ALA A 84 -2.64 4.42 8.85
N ILE A 85 -2.41 4.66 7.56
CA ILE A 85 -2.81 3.75 6.49
C ILE A 85 -1.57 3.18 5.81
N LEU A 86 -1.59 1.87 5.56
CA LEU A 86 -0.59 1.17 4.76
C LEU A 86 -1.25 0.55 3.53
N GLN A 87 -0.73 0.82 2.34
CA GLN A 87 -1.24 0.33 1.07
C GLN A 87 -0.12 -0.29 0.25
N TYR A 88 -0.47 -1.26 -0.58
CA TYR A 88 0.39 -1.82 -1.61
C TYR A 88 -0.28 -1.71 -2.97
N THR A 89 0.55 -1.58 -4.02
CA THR A 89 0.12 -1.71 -5.40
C THR A 89 1.22 -2.37 -6.21
N LEU A 90 0.84 -3.38 -6.98
CA LEU A 90 1.76 -4.10 -7.86
C LEU A 90 2.19 -3.19 -9.00
N SER A 91 3.50 -3.13 -9.25
CA SER A 91 4.09 -2.48 -10.41
C SER A 91 5.29 -3.31 -10.88
N SER A 92 5.20 -3.86 -12.08
CA SER A 92 6.29 -4.64 -12.68
C SER A 92 7.27 -3.77 -13.46
N SER A 93 6.90 -2.53 -13.84
CA SER A 93 7.82 -1.59 -14.47
C SER A 93 8.94 -1.11 -13.54
N LEU A 94 8.72 -1.14 -12.22
CA LEU A 94 9.75 -0.82 -11.23
C LEU A 94 10.64 -2.03 -10.87
N ALA A 95 10.40 -3.20 -11.48
CA ALA A 95 11.25 -4.37 -11.30
C ALA A 95 12.57 -4.25 -12.08
N THR A 96 13.62 -4.88 -11.58
CA THR A 96 14.94 -4.96 -12.23
C THR A 96 14.82 -5.68 -13.57
N SER A 97 14.70 -4.91 -14.66
CA SER A 97 15.02 -5.40 -15.99
C SER A 97 16.53 -5.33 -16.16
N ASP A 98 17.20 -6.48 -16.30
CA ASP A 98 18.61 -6.59 -16.68
C ASP A 98 18.90 -6.12 -18.12
N GLY A 99 17.88 -5.63 -18.83
CA GLY A 99 17.96 -5.19 -20.22
C GLY A 99 17.66 -3.71 -20.41
N THR A 100 18.49 -3.08 -21.23
CA THR A 100 18.37 -1.73 -21.82
C THR A 100 16.95 -1.42 -22.32
N LEU A 101 16.13 -0.77 -21.49
CA LEU A 101 14.78 -0.30 -21.88
C LEU A 101 14.47 1.06 -21.25
N GLY A 102 15.35 2.03 -21.48
CA GLY A 102 15.01 3.44 -21.30
C GLY A 102 13.99 3.85 -22.35
N ASP A 103 12.70 3.85 -21.97
CA ASP A 103 11.57 4.62 -22.55
C ASP A 103 10.20 3.99 -22.23
N LYS A 104 10.16 2.79 -21.62
CA LYS A 104 8.89 2.06 -21.40
C LYS A 104 8.15 2.41 -20.09
N GLU A 105 8.72 3.24 -19.23
CA GLU A 105 8.14 3.54 -17.91
C GLU A 105 6.83 4.34 -17.95
N SER A 106 6.53 5.03 -19.05
CA SER A 106 5.34 5.89 -19.16
C SER A 106 4.22 5.34 -20.06
N ARG A 107 4.46 4.26 -20.81
CA ARG A 107 3.48 3.69 -21.73
C ARG A 107 2.86 2.44 -21.11
N PRO A 108 1.54 2.22 -21.25
CA PRO A 108 0.95 0.94 -20.89
C PRO A 108 1.65 -0.14 -21.73
N LEU A 109 2.52 -0.92 -21.11
CA LEU A 109 3.07 -2.11 -21.74
C LEU A 109 1.89 -3.04 -22.02
N VAL A 110 1.80 -3.57 -23.23
CA VAL A 110 0.86 -4.65 -23.53
C VAL A 110 1.70 -5.91 -23.59
N ASP A 111 1.33 -6.92 -22.81
CA ASP A 111 1.96 -8.24 -22.88
C ASP A 111 1.72 -8.83 -24.27
N GLN A 112 2.78 -9.05 -25.04
CA GLN A 112 2.68 -9.50 -26.43
C GLN A 112 2.21 -10.95 -26.56
N LEU A 113 2.25 -11.75 -25.47
CA LEU A 113 1.77 -13.13 -25.50
C LEU A 113 0.25 -13.21 -25.35
N ASN A 114 -0.33 -12.26 -24.62
CA ASN A 114 -1.72 -12.33 -24.13
C ASN A 114 -2.57 -11.09 -24.50
N ASP A 115 -1.97 -10.08 -25.13
CA ASP A 115 -2.56 -8.78 -25.47
C ASP A 115 -3.18 -8.03 -24.27
N VAL A 116 -2.71 -8.33 -23.05
CA VAL A 116 -3.18 -7.73 -21.81
C VAL A 116 -2.35 -6.49 -21.45
N ARG A 117 -3.01 -5.36 -21.18
CA ARG A 117 -2.37 -4.15 -20.66
C ARG A 117 -1.74 -4.43 -19.29
N VAL A 118 -0.43 -4.32 -19.22
CA VAL A 118 0.36 -4.40 -17.99
C VAL A 118 -0.01 -3.21 -17.10
N HIS A 119 -0.39 -3.55 -15.87
CA HIS A 119 -0.97 -2.71 -14.79
C HIS A 119 -0.02 -1.60 -14.25
N ASN A 120 0.88 -1.06 -15.08
CA ASN A 120 2.03 -0.29 -14.62
C ASN A 120 1.76 1.17 -14.24
N SER A 121 0.55 1.70 -14.45
CA SER A 121 0.23 3.12 -14.19
C SER A 121 -0.84 3.36 -13.11
N ASP A 122 -1.50 2.32 -12.61
CA ASP A 122 -2.67 2.47 -11.73
C ASP A 122 -2.31 3.00 -10.34
N TRP A 123 -1.02 2.93 -10.01
CA TRP A 123 -0.48 3.46 -8.78
C TRP A 123 -0.35 4.98 -8.77
N ILE A 124 -0.34 5.67 -9.93
CA ILE A 124 -0.17 7.14 -10.01
C ILE A 124 -1.28 7.87 -9.24
N MET A 125 -2.51 7.41 -9.35
CA MET A 125 -3.64 8.01 -8.62
C MET A 125 -3.55 7.78 -7.11
N ARG A 126 -2.98 6.65 -6.69
CA ARG A 126 -2.71 6.34 -5.28
C ARG A 126 -1.53 7.16 -4.75
N PHE A 127 -0.48 7.31 -5.55
CA PHE A 127 0.71 8.12 -5.27
C PHE A 127 0.33 9.56 -4.92
N ARG A 128 -0.54 10.19 -5.72
CA ARG A 128 -1.02 11.57 -5.46
C ARG A 128 -1.74 11.74 -4.12
N ARG A 129 -2.21 10.66 -3.52
CA ARG A 129 -2.93 10.65 -2.24
C ARG A 129 -2.07 10.12 -1.09
N ALA A 130 -0.88 9.63 -1.36
CA ALA A 130 0.02 9.12 -0.34
C ALA A 130 0.83 10.26 0.27
N ASP A 131 1.09 10.18 1.57
CA ASP A 131 1.97 11.11 2.28
C ASP A 131 3.41 10.58 2.32
N ILE A 132 3.58 9.25 2.24
CA ILE A 132 4.86 8.56 2.14
C ILE A 132 4.75 7.52 1.03
N VAL A 133 5.75 7.45 0.16
CA VAL A 133 5.81 6.43 -0.89
C VAL A 133 7.11 5.66 -0.78
N VAL A 134 6.99 4.34 -0.69
CA VAL A 134 8.11 3.41 -0.69
C VAL A 134 8.11 2.70 -2.04
N MET A 135 9.12 2.98 -2.84
CA MET A 135 9.30 2.36 -4.15
C MET A 135 10.51 1.45 -4.13
N SER A 136 10.41 0.29 -4.78
CA SER A 136 11.55 -0.60 -5.00
C SER A 136 12.67 0.04 -5.82
N ARG A 137 12.29 0.95 -6.74
CA ARG A 137 13.18 1.76 -7.56
C ARG A 137 12.54 3.13 -7.78
N ALA A 138 13.37 4.17 -7.90
CA ALA A 138 12.90 5.46 -8.39
C ALA A 138 12.38 5.33 -9.83
N PRO A 139 11.35 6.12 -10.22
CA PRO A 139 10.88 6.20 -11.60
C PRO A 139 11.93 6.78 -12.56
#